data_AF-A0A832KA39-F1
#
_entry.id   AF-A0A832KA39-F1
#
_cell.length_a   1.000
_cell.length_b   1.000
_cell.length_c   1.000
_cell.angle_alpha   90.00
_cell.angle_beta   90.00
_cell.angle_gamma   90.00
#
_symmetry.space_group_name_H-M   'P 1'
#
loop_
_entity.id
_entity.type
_entity.pdbx_description
1 polymer ?
#
loop_
_entity_poly.entity_id
_entity_poly.type
_entity_poly.pdbx_seq_one_letter_code
_entity_poly.pdbx_strand_id
1 'polypeptide(L)'
;MYRGSVKSAASSAIDEICIKLRSLTEGAVKRNLADCIPLSEGLDSSILALVASKFISLKTFTVAIKEAPGPDIRRSGGRIQISPT
;
A
#
# COMPACT_ATOMS: atom_id res chain seq x y z
N MET A 1 20.45 -26.77 27.36
CA MET A 1 19.02 -27.15 27.42
C MET A 1 18.23 -26.20 26.53
N TYR A 2 17.65 -26.71 25.45
CA TYR A 2 16.85 -25.94 24.50
C TYR A 2 15.55 -25.47 25.14
N ARG A 3 15.36 -24.16 25.28
CA ARG A 3 14.08 -23.56 25.64
C ARG A 3 13.22 -23.54 24.38
N GLY A 4 12.46 -24.62 24.16
CA GLY A 4 11.52 -24.73 23.05
C GLY A 4 10.53 -23.57 23.09
N SER A 5 10.56 -22.74 22.05
CA SER A 5 9.59 -21.66 21.85
C SER A 5 8.27 -22.31 21.42
N VAL A 6 7.34 -22.47 22.35
CA VAL A 6 6.01 -22.98 22.07
C VAL A 6 5.25 -21.87 21.33
N LYS A 7 5.13 -21.97 20.01
CA LYS A 7 4.22 -21.09 19.25
C LYS A 7 2.80 -21.42 19.70
N SER A 8 2.16 -20.45 20.36
CA SER A 8 0.75 -20.53 20.75
C SER A 8 -0.14 -20.78 19.52
N ALA A 9 -1.12 -21.67 19.62
CA ALA A 9 -2.08 -21.97 18.56
C ALA A 9 -2.87 -20.75 18.05
N ALA A 10 -2.96 -19.68 18.86
CA ALA A 10 -3.53 -18.41 18.42
C ALA A 10 -2.65 -17.69 17.38
N SER A 11 -1.31 -17.87 17.45
CA SER A 11 -0.37 -17.30 16.49
C SER A 11 -0.53 -17.93 15.11
N SER A 12 -0.73 -19.25 15.03
CA SER A 12 -0.90 -19.93 13.74
C SER A 12 -2.20 -19.55 13.04
N ALA A 13 -3.29 -19.37 13.79
CA ALA A 13 -4.56 -18.93 13.23
C ALA A 13 -4.49 -17.50 12.65
N ILE A 14 -3.81 -16.57 13.34
CA ILE A 14 -3.59 -15.22 12.84
C ILE A 14 -2.72 -15.23 11.58
N ASP A 15 -1.66 -16.05 11.56
CA ASP A 15 -0.78 -16.19 10.40
C ASP A 15 -1.56 -16.67 9.17
N GLU A 16 -2.43 -17.67 9.32
CA GLU A 16 -3.31 -18.18 8.25
C GLU A 16 -4.25 -17.10 7.71
N ILE A 17 -4.89 -16.32 8.59
CA ILE A 17 -5.75 -15.21 8.20
C ILE A 17 -4.94 -14.17 7.44
N CYS A 18 -3.74 -13.82 7.91
CA CYS A 18 -2.87 -12.85 7.26
C CYS A 18 -2.45 -13.32 5.86
N ILE A 19 -2.13 -14.60 5.69
CA ILE A 19 -1.81 -15.20 4.38
C ILE A 19 -3.01 -15.10 3.43
N LYS A 20 -4.21 -15.41 3.94
CA LYS A 20 -5.44 -15.35 3.14
C LYS A 20 -5.78 -13.93 2.71
N LEU A 21 -5.68 -12.96 3.63
CA LEU A 21 -5.90 -11.55 3.33
C LEU A 21 -4.92 -11.04 2.27
N ARG A 22 -3.63 -11.34 2.40
CA ARG A 22 -2.62 -10.97 1.40
C ARG A 22 -2.98 -11.53 0.02
N SER A 23 -3.32 -12.81 -0.06
CA SER A 23 -3.66 -13.48 -1.31
C SER A 23 -4.90 -12.86 -1.98
N LEU A 24 -5.94 -12.56 -1.18
CA LEU A 24 -7.16 -11.91 -1.68
C LEU A 24 -6.89 -10.49 -2.18
N THR A 25 -6.10 -9.71 -1.44
CA THR A 25 -5.70 -8.35 -1.83
C THR A 25 -4.88 -8.35 -3.11
N GLU A 26 -3.89 -9.24 -3.24
CA GLU A 26 -3.10 -9.40 -4.48
C GLU A 26 -3.99 -9.78 -5.67
N GLY A 27 -4.92 -10.71 -5.47
CA GLY A 27 -5.90 -11.08 -6.49
C GLY A 27 -6.81 -9.92 -6.90
N ALA A 28 -7.25 -9.10 -5.95
CA ALA A 28 -8.08 -7.93 -6.23
C ALA A 28 -7.31 -6.86 -7.02
N VAL A 29 -6.06 -6.56 -6.64
CA VAL A 29 -5.21 -5.60 -7.35
C VAL A 29 -4.93 -6.09 -8.78
N LYS A 30 -4.60 -7.37 -8.96
CA LYS A 30 -4.35 -7.94 -10.29
C LYS A 30 -5.55 -7.83 -11.24
N ARG A 31 -6.79 -7.90 -10.71
CA ARG A 31 -8.02 -7.72 -11.50
C ARG A 31 -8.33 -6.25 -11.82
N ASN A 32 -7.71 -5.31 -11.12
CA ASN A 32 -8.00 -3.87 -11.19
C ASN A 32 -6.71 -3.07 -11.40
N LEU A 33 -5.83 -3.55 -12.28
CA LEU A 33 -4.62 -2.82 -12.63
C LEU A 33 -4.98 -1.51 -13.33
N ALA A 34 -4.33 -0.45 -12.92
CA ALA A 34 -4.48 0.88 -13.51
C ALA A 34 -3.10 1.46 -13.80
N ASP A 35 -2.98 2.23 -14.89
CA ASP A 35 -1.72 2.88 -15.27
C ASP A 35 -1.20 3.83 -14.19
N CYS A 36 -2.09 4.30 -13.31
CA CYS A 36 -1.75 5.18 -12.22
C CYS A 36 -2.55 4.93 -10.94
N ILE A 37 -1.90 5.18 -9.80
CA ILE A 37 -2.53 5.13 -8.47
C ILE A 37 -2.31 6.48 -7.77
N PRO A 38 -3.38 7.11 -7.25
CA PRO A 38 -3.23 8.25 -6.34
C PRO A 38 -2.60 7.77 -5.03
N LEU A 39 -1.42 8.32 -4.70
CA LEU A 39 -0.74 8.05 -3.44
C LEU A 39 -1.03 9.15 -2.44
N SER A 40 -1.45 8.74 -1.25
CA SER A 40 -1.47 9.55 -0.04
C SER A 40 -0.47 9.00 0.98
N GLU A 41 -0.27 9.67 2.13
CA GLU A 41 0.49 9.09 3.24
C GLU A 41 -0.25 7.93 3.95
N GLY A 42 -1.44 7.57 3.47
CA GLY A 42 -2.22 6.47 4.02
C GLY A 42 -1.59 5.11 3.73
N LEU A 43 -1.57 4.24 4.75
CA LEU A 43 -1.10 2.86 4.66
C LEU A 43 -1.79 2.10 3.51
N ASP A 44 -3.10 2.32 3.33
CA ASP A 44 -3.90 1.64 2.31
C ASP A 44 -3.35 1.89 0.89
N SER A 45 -3.06 3.15 0.56
CA SER A 45 -2.53 3.53 -0.75
C SER A 45 -1.10 2.99 -0.96
N SER A 46 -0.29 2.94 0.10
CA SER A 46 1.04 2.36 0.07
C SER A 46 1.02 0.85 -0.15
N ILE A 47 0.08 0.12 0.48
CA ILE A 47 -0.12 -1.31 0.25
C ILE A 47 -0.55 -1.55 -1.20
N LEU A 48 -1.51 -0.78 -1.70
CA LEU A 48 -1.98 -0.92 -3.08
C LEU A 48 -0.87 -0.62 -4.09
N ALA A 49 -0.10 0.45 -3.92
CA ALA A 49 1.00 0.79 -4.81
C ALA A 49 2.10 -0.28 -4.79
N LEU A 50 2.48 -0.77 -3.60
CA LEU A 50 3.45 -1.85 -3.46
C LEU A 50 2.97 -3.12 -4.18
N VAL A 51 1.73 -3.54 -3.95
CA VAL A 51 1.17 -4.73 -4.59
C VAL A 51 1.06 -4.55 -6.11
N ALA A 52 0.58 -3.41 -6.59
CA ALA A 52 0.43 -3.14 -8.03
C ALA A 52 1.78 -3.08 -8.75
N SER A 53 2.82 -2.53 -8.11
CA SER A 53 4.19 -2.46 -8.66
C SER A 53 4.80 -3.83 -8.96
N LYS A 54 4.29 -4.92 -8.36
CA LYS A 54 4.71 -6.29 -8.68
C LYS A 54 4.25 -6.75 -10.06
N PHE A 55 3.21 -6.12 -10.62
CA PHE A 55 2.56 -6.54 -11.85
C PHE A 55 2.80 -5.58 -13.02
N ILE A 56 2.92 -4.28 -12.74
CA ILE A 56 3.07 -3.22 -13.75
C ILE A 56 4.07 -2.14 -13.30
N SER A 57 4.66 -1.44 -14.27
CA SER A 57 5.40 -0.20 -13.99
C SER A 57 4.40 0.89 -13.62
N LEU A 58 4.33 1.20 -12.33
CA LEU A 58 3.28 2.05 -11.77
C LEU A 58 3.67 3.53 -11.82
N LYS A 59 2.80 4.39 -12.36
CA LYS A 59 2.91 5.85 -12.16
C LYS A 59 2.11 6.24 -10.93
N THR A 60 2.74 6.91 -9.98
CA THR A 60 2.07 7.39 -8.77
C THR A 60 2.05 8.91 -8.73
N PHE A 61 0.94 9.48 -8.29
CA PHE A 61 0.84 10.93 -8.10
C PHE A 61 0.22 11.24 -6.74
N THR A 62 0.75 12.26 -6.10
CA THR A 62 0.19 12.81 -4.86
C THR A 62 -0.39 14.18 -5.15
N VAL A 63 -1.61 14.40 -4.67
CA VAL A 63 -2.31 15.68 -4.77
C VAL A 63 -2.13 16.41 -3.44
N ALA A 64 -1.74 17.67 -3.51
CA ALA A 64 -1.67 18.53 -2.34
C ALA A 64 -2.15 19.94 -2.66
N ILE A 65 -2.75 20.59 -1.66
CA ILE A 65 -3.23 21.97 -1.77
C ILE A 65 -2.01 22.90 -1.68
N LYS A 66 -1.89 23.83 -2.62
CA LYS A 66 -0.71 24.71 -2.79
C LYS A 66 -0.45 25.59 -1.57
N GLU A 67 -1.49 26.13 -0.94
CA GLU A 67 -1.36 27.00 0.23
C GLU A 67 -1.20 26.24 1.56
N ALA A 68 -1.44 24.93 1.56
CA ALA A 68 -1.30 24.08 2.75
C ALA A 68 -0.70 22.72 2.36
N PRO A 69 0.57 22.69 1.95
CA PRO A 69 1.21 21.45 1.56
C PRO A 69 1.29 20.50 2.77
N GLY A 70 0.52 19.42 2.71
CA GLY A 70 0.57 18.34 3.70
C GLY A 70 1.95 17.67 3.77
N PRO A 71 2.25 16.93 4.85
CA PRO A 71 3.51 16.19 4.99
C PRO A 71 3.78 15.21 3.82
N ASP A 72 2.70 14.83 3.13
CA ASP A 72 2.56 13.87 2.05
C ASP A 72 3.39 14.12 0.79
N ILE A 73 3.85 15.36 0.62
CA ILE A 73 4.61 15.77 -0.56
C ILE A 73 6.08 15.36 -0.46
N ARG A 74 6.60 15.13 0.76
CA ARG A 74 8.03 14.83 0.95
C ARG A 74 8.41 13.41 0.58
N ARG A 75 7.46 12.46 0.64
CA ARG A 75 7.75 11.03 0.49
C ARG A 75 7.45 10.51 -0.92
N SER A 76 6.51 11.14 -1.61
CA SER A 76 6.10 10.83 -2.99
C SER A 76 7.00 11.60 -3.97
N GLY A 77 7.93 10.92 -4.63
CA GLY A 77 8.85 11.54 -5.60
C GLY A 77 8.19 12.12 -6.87
N GLY A 78 6.85 12.18 -6.95
CA GLY A 78 6.09 12.65 -8.12
C GLY A 78 5.01 13.67 -7.73
N ARG A 79 5.03 14.84 -8.38
CA ARG A 79 4.08 15.94 -8.19
C ARG A 79 3.09 16.01 -9.35
N ILE A 80 1.79 16.02 -9.06
CA ILE A 80 0.78 16.55 -9.98
C ILE A 80 0.13 17.76 -9.30
N GLN A 81 0.24 18.92 -9.94
CA GLN A 81 -0.21 20.20 -9.45
C GLN A 81 -1.61 20.49 -10.02
N ILE A 82 -2.62 20.54 -9.15
CA ILE A 82 -3.95 21.05 -9.53
C ILE A 82 -4.12 22.43 -8.88
N SER A 83 -4.37 23.44 -9.71
CA SER A 83 -4.69 24.80 -9.25
C SER A 83 -6.20 24.88 -9.02
N PRO A 84 -6.69 25.54 -7.95
CA PRO A 84 -8.12 25.80 -7.84
C PRO A 84 -8.54 26.70 -9.01
N THR A 85 -9.60 26.32 -9.71
CA THR A 85 -10.34 27.17 -10.66
C THR A 85 -11.08 28.27 -9.95
#